data_AF-A0A957FMD5-F1
#
_entry.id   AF-A0A957FMD5-F1
#
_cell.length_a   1.000
_cell.length_b   1.000
_cell.length_c   1.000
_cell.angle_alpha   90.00
_cell.angle_beta   90.00
_cell.angle_gamma   90.00
#
_symmetry.space_group_name_H-M   'P 1'
#
loop_
_entity.id
_entity.type
_entity.pdbx_description
1 polymer ?
#
loop_
_entity_poly.entity_id
_entity_poly.type
_entity_poly.pdbx_seq_one_letter_code
_entity_poly.pdbx_strand_id
1 'polypeptide(L)'
;MTRMVFTAQALYQTMLRAFPAEFRAAFGEEMAEQFSERLADAAEQGIWTVALVGGREIWQWPAALLRSHFYYWRKRRQHIGQVWNRRPLFGVPPFANDGRFSSQKRLLELLPFLFTMSLIVYLTYWPQVKRAAPLEMAMVWAGVVPLLALLLGLARGLPRWAYPYAGLLFGYTLWLAVAQRLVWLWMLLSLTAVSLAILAVIVNHGERPLPILWQQIEASIALDWTRLSFGLFGSTPLLILAAFDNAFLNHRTPYLALALLVMLLTAFAYSR
;
A
#
# COMPACT_ATOMS: atom_id res chain seq x y z
N MET A 1 40.56 6.83 -23.16
CA MET A 1 39.89 7.33 -21.93
C MET A 1 38.69 8.24 -22.23
N THR A 2 38.79 9.18 -23.16
CA THR A 2 37.71 10.15 -23.49
C THR A 2 36.35 9.50 -23.75
N ARG A 3 36.32 8.35 -24.44
CA ARG A 3 35.08 7.60 -24.68
C ARG A 3 34.42 7.07 -23.40
N MET A 4 35.19 6.58 -22.42
CA MET A 4 34.63 6.06 -21.17
C MET A 4 34.04 7.17 -20.30
N VAL A 5 34.74 8.30 -20.20
CA VAL A 5 34.24 9.49 -19.49
C VAL A 5 32.91 9.95 -20.10
N PHE A 6 32.86 10.04 -21.43
CA PHE A 6 31.64 10.41 -22.14
C PHE A 6 30.48 9.42 -21.90
N THR A 7 30.75 8.10 -21.95
CA THR A 7 29.71 7.09 -21.67
C THR A 7 29.21 7.14 -20.24
N ALA A 8 30.10 7.35 -19.27
CA ALA A 8 29.72 7.48 -17.85
C ALA A 8 28.86 8.71 -17.62
N GLN A 9 29.21 9.84 -18.24
CA GLN A 9 28.44 11.08 -18.16
C GLN A 9 27.06 10.94 -18.82
N ALA A 10 26.97 10.31 -19.99
CA ALA A 10 25.70 10.06 -20.67
C ALA A 10 24.77 9.13 -19.86
N LEU A 11 25.35 8.09 -19.24
CA LEU A 11 24.62 7.20 -18.33
C LEU A 11 24.10 7.97 -17.12
N TYR A 12 24.94 8.80 -16.50
CA TYR A 12 24.56 9.60 -15.33
C TYR A 12 23.43 10.60 -15.66
N GLN A 13 23.50 11.27 -16.82
CA GLN A 13 22.43 12.14 -17.29
C GLN A 13 21.11 11.38 -17.49
N THR A 14 21.18 10.12 -17.92
CA THR A 14 20.00 9.25 -18.02
C THR A 14 19.46 8.89 -16.63
N MET A 15 20.34 8.57 -15.68
CA MET A 15 19.98 8.29 -14.28
C MET A 15 19.35 9.50 -13.59
N LEU A 16 19.83 10.71 -13.87
CA LEU A 16 19.27 11.95 -13.33
C LEU A 16 17.79 12.09 -13.71
N ARG A 17 17.37 11.67 -14.92
CA ARG A 17 15.97 11.77 -15.37
C ARG A 17 14.97 11.01 -14.49
N ALA A 18 15.41 10.02 -13.72
CA ALA A 18 14.54 9.29 -12.79
C ALA A 18 14.19 10.09 -11.52
N PHE A 19 14.97 11.12 -11.19
CA PHE A 19 14.70 11.98 -10.04
C PHE A 19 13.47 12.86 -10.27
N PRO A 20 12.75 13.25 -9.20
CA PRO A 20 11.62 14.18 -9.29
C PRO A 20 11.99 15.45 -10.08
N ALA A 21 11.08 15.94 -10.93
CA ALA A 21 11.35 17.11 -11.77
C ALA A 21 11.75 18.35 -10.96
N GLU A 22 11.10 18.58 -9.81
CA GLU A 22 11.43 19.67 -8.89
C GLU A 22 12.82 19.52 -8.26
N PHE A 23 13.25 18.30 -7.96
CA PHE A 23 14.60 18.02 -7.44
C PHE A 23 15.65 18.25 -8.52
N ARG A 24 15.38 17.79 -9.74
CA ARG A 24 16.26 18.04 -10.89
C ARG A 24 16.41 19.53 -11.19
N ALA A 25 15.33 20.30 -11.12
CA ALA A 25 15.38 21.74 -11.34
C ALA A 25 16.23 22.47 -10.28
N ALA A 26 16.25 21.95 -9.04
CA ALA A 26 17.00 22.56 -7.95
C ALA A 26 18.46 22.10 -7.86
N PHE A 27 18.73 20.81 -8.12
CA PHE A 27 20.04 20.18 -7.82
C PHE A 27 20.63 19.40 -9.01
N GLY A 28 19.93 19.31 -10.13
CA GLY A 28 20.34 18.48 -11.27
C GLY A 28 21.64 18.95 -11.91
N GLU A 29 21.81 20.28 -12.05
CA GLU A 29 23.03 20.88 -12.60
C GLU A 29 24.22 20.68 -11.66
N GLU A 30 24.05 20.99 -10.37
CA GLU A 30 25.09 20.82 -9.34
C GLU A 30 25.57 19.36 -9.26
N MET A 31 24.64 18.39 -9.26
CA MET A 31 24.99 16.97 -9.23
C MET A 31 25.75 16.53 -10.49
N ALA A 32 25.33 17.00 -11.67
CA ALA A 32 26.01 16.70 -12.93
C ALA A 32 27.42 17.30 -12.98
N GLU A 33 27.59 18.51 -12.48
CA GLU A 33 28.88 19.20 -12.38
C GLU A 33 29.82 18.46 -11.42
N GLN A 34 29.38 18.19 -10.19
CA GLN A 34 30.16 17.45 -9.20
C GLN A 34 30.55 16.05 -9.70
N PHE A 35 29.67 15.37 -10.44
CA PHE A 35 30.01 14.08 -11.04
C PHE A 35 31.03 14.21 -12.16
N SER A 36 30.92 15.25 -13.00
CA SER A 36 31.87 15.52 -14.07
C SER A 36 33.26 15.89 -13.56
N GLU A 37 33.34 16.67 -12.49
CA GLU A 37 34.60 17.03 -11.81
C GLU A 37 35.28 15.78 -11.23
N ARG A 38 34.53 14.95 -10.49
CA ARG A 38 35.06 13.67 -9.96
C ARG A 38 35.52 12.72 -11.06
N LEU A 39 34.86 12.71 -12.21
CA LEU A 39 35.28 11.92 -13.36
C LEU A 39 36.56 12.46 -14.02
N ALA A 40 36.73 13.77 -14.07
CA ALA A 40 37.94 14.41 -14.59
C ALA A 40 39.14 14.09 -13.69
N ASP A 41 39.00 14.25 -12.37
CA ASP A 41 40.03 13.89 -11.39
C ASP A 41 40.38 12.40 -11.45
N ALA A 42 39.36 11.55 -11.56
CA ALA A 42 39.56 10.12 -11.67
C ALA A 42 40.25 9.73 -12.99
N ALA A 43 40.03 10.49 -14.06
CA ALA A 43 40.70 10.28 -15.33
C ALA A 43 42.20 10.56 -15.20
N GLU A 44 42.63 11.60 -14.51
CA GLU A 44 44.07 11.85 -14.28
C GLU A 44 44.78 10.67 -13.59
N GLN A 45 44.04 9.92 -12.76
CA GLN A 45 44.55 8.76 -12.02
C GLN A 45 44.47 7.42 -12.80
N GLY A 46 43.78 7.39 -13.94
CA GLY A 46 43.70 6.24 -14.84
C GLY A 46 42.30 5.66 -15.04
N ILE A 47 42.21 4.57 -15.80
CA ILE A 47 40.92 4.01 -16.24
C ILE A 47 40.15 3.28 -15.11
N TRP A 48 40.89 2.68 -14.18
CA TRP A 48 40.32 1.91 -13.07
C TRP A 48 39.63 2.81 -12.04
N THR A 49 40.22 3.97 -11.75
CA THR A 49 39.63 4.99 -10.88
C THR A 49 38.34 5.53 -11.48
N VAL A 50 38.30 5.80 -12.80
CA VAL A 50 37.06 6.19 -13.50
C VAL A 50 35.97 5.11 -13.36
N ALA A 51 36.32 3.84 -13.58
CA ALA A 51 35.36 2.74 -13.45
C ALA A 51 34.85 2.58 -12.01
N LEU A 52 35.72 2.74 -11.01
CA LEU A 52 35.36 2.68 -9.59
C LEU A 52 34.42 3.82 -9.18
N VAL A 53 34.71 5.05 -9.62
CA VAL A 53 33.85 6.21 -9.35
C VAL A 53 32.48 6.03 -10.01
N GLY A 54 32.44 5.67 -11.29
CA GLY A 54 31.18 5.41 -12.00
C GLY A 54 30.37 4.27 -11.38
N GLY A 55 31.02 3.15 -11.04
CA GLY A 55 30.37 2.00 -10.41
C GLY A 55 29.82 2.32 -9.01
N ARG A 56 30.56 3.08 -8.21
CA ARG A 56 30.11 3.54 -6.89
C ARG A 56 28.87 4.43 -7.01
N GLU A 57 28.86 5.36 -7.95
CA GLU A 57 27.72 6.25 -8.16
C GLU A 57 26.47 5.47 -8.58
N ILE A 58 26.61 4.50 -9.50
CA ILE A 58 25.53 3.60 -9.90
C ILE A 58 24.98 2.80 -8.71
N TRP A 59 25.86 2.32 -7.82
CA TRP A 59 25.45 1.54 -6.64
C TRP A 59 24.73 2.40 -5.59
N GLN A 60 25.14 3.66 -5.42
CA GLN A 60 24.54 4.57 -4.44
C GLN A 60 23.27 5.24 -4.94
N TRP A 61 23.09 5.30 -6.26
CA TRP A 61 21.97 5.96 -6.91
C TRP A 61 20.59 5.48 -6.47
N PRO A 62 20.27 4.17 -6.34
CA PRO A 62 18.94 3.73 -5.91
C PRO A 62 18.55 4.27 -4.53
N ALA A 63 19.50 4.31 -3.59
CA ALA A 63 19.25 4.83 -2.25
C ALA A 63 19.05 6.36 -2.28
N ALA A 64 19.84 7.08 -3.06
CA ALA A 64 19.69 8.54 -3.24
C ALA A 64 18.35 8.88 -3.91
N LEU A 65 17.98 8.13 -4.95
CA LEU A 65 16.71 8.24 -5.66
C LEU A 65 15.53 8.04 -4.70
N LEU A 66 15.53 6.95 -3.92
CA LEU A 66 14.48 6.68 -2.93
C LEU A 66 14.37 7.79 -1.88
N ARG A 67 15.51 8.29 -1.36
CA ARG A 67 15.51 9.40 -0.38
C ARG A 67 14.93 10.68 -0.99
N SER A 68 15.31 11.02 -2.22
CA SER A 68 14.80 12.22 -2.89
C SER A 68 13.29 12.14 -3.12
N HIS A 69 12.79 11.00 -3.60
CA HIS A 69 11.36 10.74 -3.77
C HIS A 69 10.63 10.81 -2.42
N PHE A 70 11.19 10.20 -1.38
CA PHE A 70 10.57 10.23 -0.04
C PHE A 70 10.54 11.64 0.55
N TYR A 71 11.61 12.42 0.39
CA TYR A 71 11.68 13.81 0.84
C TYR A 71 10.64 14.67 0.13
N TYR A 72 10.57 14.62 -1.20
CA TYR A 72 9.60 15.38 -1.98
C TYR A 72 8.17 14.93 -1.71
N TRP A 73 7.94 13.62 -1.62
CA TRP A 73 6.64 13.09 -1.23
C TRP A 73 6.20 13.61 0.15
N ARG A 74 7.11 13.65 1.13
CA ARG A 74 6.85 14.21 2.46
C ARG A 74 6.57 15.72 2.42
N LYS A 75 7.31 16.48 1.61
CA LYS A 75 7.08 17.93 1.41
C LYS A 75 5.73 18.17 0.72
N ARG A 76 5.40 17.37 -0.30
CA ARG A 76 4.13 17.42 -1.03
C ARG A 76 2.95 17.07 -0.12
N ARG A 77 3.08 16.11 0.80
CA ARG A 77 2.06 15.82 1.84
C ARG A 77 1.68 17.09 2.62
N GLN A 78 2.67 17.88 3.04
CA GLN A 78 2.43 19.10 3.82
C GLN A 78 1.63 20.14 3.02
N HIS A 79 1.90 20.26 1.72
CA HIS A 79 1.13 21.17 0.84
C HIS A 79 -0.24 20.59 0.43
N ILE A 80 -0.34 19.29 0.16
CA ILE A 80 -1.61 18.62 -0.18
C ILE A 80 -2.61 18.74 0.97
N GLY A 81 -2.17 18.58 2.22
CA GLY A 81 -3.01 18.78 3.39
C GLY A 81 -3.62 20.20 3.49
N GLN A 82 -2.94 21.21 2.92
CA GLN A 82 -3.42 22.60 2.90
C GLN A 82 -4.31 22.90 1.68
N VAL A 83 -3.96 22.38 0.49
CA VAL A 83 -4.66 22.69 -0.77
C VAL A 83 -5.99 21.93 -0.89
N TRP A 84 -6.04 20.67 -0.46
CA TRP A 84 -7.22 19.81 -0.66
C TRP A 84 -8.34 20.02 0.35
N ASN A 85 -8.07 20.78 1.42
CA ASN A 85 -9.12 21.21 2.36
C ASN A 85 -10.04 22.29 1.77
N ARG A 86 -9.74 22.84 0.58
CA ARG A 86 -10.44 24.04 0.07
C ARG A 86 -11.39 23.83 -1.10
N ARG A 87 -11.32 22.76 -1.90
CA ARG A 87 -12.28 22.54 -3.01
C ARG A 87 -12.50 21.06 -3.34
N PRO A 88 -13.75 20.58 -3.45
CA PRO A 88 -14.03 19.30 -4.09
C PRO A 88 -13.70 19.44 -5.59
N LEU A 89 -12.61 18.80 -6.05
CA LEU A 89 -12.36 18.66 -7.48
C LEU A 89 -13.31 17.59 -8.04
N PHE A 90 -14.07 17.93 -9.08
CA PHE A 90 -14.87 16.99 -9.88
C PHE A 90 -15.86 16.11 -9.09
N GLY A 91 -16.63 16.69 -8.17
CA GLY A 91 -17.66 15.94 -7.43
C GLY A 91 -17.11 14.85 -6.51
N VAL A 92 -15.79 14.77 -6.35
CA VAL A 92 -15.13 13.92 -5.37
C VAL A 92 -15.37 14.52 -3.99
N PRO A 93 -16.00 13.78 -3.05
CA PRO A 93 -16.24 14.31 -1.72
C PRO A 93 -14.91 14.67 -1.05
N PRO A 94 -14.87 15.75 -0.26
CA PRO A 94 -13.69 16.10 0.53
C PRO A 94 -13.31 14.91 1.41
N PHE A 95 -12.01 14.75 1.69
CA PHE A 95 -11.53 13.64 2.51
C PHE A 95 -12.31 13.55 3.82
N ALA A 96 -12.74 12.35 4.16
CA ALA A 96 -13.35 12.11 5.46
C ALA A 96 -12.33 12.48 6.55
N ASN A 97 -12.63 13.56 7.28
CA ASN A 97 -11.83 14.03 8.39
C ASN A 97 -11.50 12.84 9.30
N ASP A 98 -10.21 12.70 9.67
CA ASP A 98 -9.56 11.47 10.19
C ASP A 98 -10.26 10.84 11.40
N GLY A 99 -11.21 11.56 12.01
CA GLY A 99 -12.25 10.96 12.83
C GLY A 99 -11.77 10.44 14.18
N ARG A 100 -10.46 10.49 14.43
CA ARG A 100 -9.79 10.07 15.67
C ARG A 100 -10.45 10.64 16.92
N PHE A 101 -11.06 11.82 16.83
CA PHE A 101 -11.74 12.48 17.94
C PHE A 101 -13.24 12.15 18.09
N SER A 102 -13.86 11.43 17.15
CA SER A 102 -15.29 11.08 17.21
C SER A 102 -15.47 9.61 17.59
N SER A 103 -16.09 9.37 18.75
CA SER A 103 -16.44 8.03 19.23
C SER A 103 -17.32 7.24 18.25
N GLN A 104 -18.20 7.92 17.51
CA GLN A 104 -19.06 7.28 16.51
C GLN A 104 -18.26 6.74 15.31
N LYS A 105 -17.24 7.48 14.86
CA LYS A 105 -16.37 7.04 13.76
C LYS A 105 -15.48 5.87 14.19
N ARG A 106 -15.01 5.86 15.44
CA ARG A 106 -14.28 4.72 16.02
C ARG A 106 -15.13 3.44 16.04
N LEU A 107 -16.42 3.54 16.38
CA LEU A 107 -17.31 2.37 16.32
C LEU A 107 -17.46 1.82 14.90
N LEU A 108 -17.56 2.71 13.90
CA LEU A 108 -17.59 2.33 12.48
C LEU A 108 -16.26 1.66 12.02
N GLU A 109 -15.11 2.07 12.56
CA GLU A 109 -13.81 1.40 12.32
C GLU A 109 -13.74 -0.01 12.90
N LEU A 110 -14.48 -0.27 13.99
CA LEU A 110 -14.48 -1.56 14.69
C LEU A 110 -15.53 -2.53 14.16
N LEU A 111 -16.63 -2.01 13.61
CA LEU A 111 -17.70 -2.80 12.98
C LEU A 111 -17.20 -3.88 11.99
N PRO A 112 -16.24 -3.64 11.08
CA PRO A 112 -15.70 -4.71 10.21
C PRO A 112 -15.14 -5.87 11.03
N PHE A 113 -14.33 -5.55 12.04
CA PHE A 113 -13.69 -6.55 12.88
C PHE A 113 -14.72 -7.29 13.71
N LEU A 114 -15.59 -6.56 14.43
CA LEU A 114 -16.67 -7.16 15.21
C LEU A 114 -17.55 -8.07 14.37
N PHE A 115 -18.02 -7.60 13.21
CA PHE A 115 -18.86 -8.39 12.32
C PHE A 115 -18.13 -9.65 11.84
N THR A 116 -16.92 -9.51 11.31
CA THR A 116 -16.16 -10.65 10.77
C THR A 116 -15.81 -11.64 11.87
N MET A 117 -15.46 -11.16 13.05
CA MET A 117 -15.15 -12.00 14.22
C MET A 117 -16.35 -12.75 14.73
N SER A 118 -17.46 -12.04 14.94
CA SER A 118 -18.71 -12.66 15.36
C SER A 118 -19.14 -13.70 14.34
N LEU A 119 -19.03 -13.41 13.04
CA LEU A 119 -19.33 -14.36 11.98
C LEU A 119 -18.40 -15.58 12.03
N ILE A 120 -17.08 -15.39 12.10
CA ILE A 120 -16.10 -16.48 12.16
C ILE A 120 -16.32 -17.34 13.41
N VAL A 121 -16.49 -16.72 14.57
CA VAL A 121 -16.73 -17.42 15.84
C VAL A 121 -18.05 -18.18 15.79
N TYR A 122 -19.11 -17.56 15.28
CA TYR A 122 -20.42 -18.19 15.11
C TYR A 122 -20.35 -19.42 14.21
N LEU A 123 -19.73 -19.31 13.04
CA LEU A 123 -19.57 -20.43 12.08
C LEU A 123 -18.68 -21.55 12.63
N THR A 124 -17.67 -21.20 13.42
CA THR A 124 -16.67 -22.16 13.93
C THR A 124 -17.20 -22.93 15.14
N TYR A 125 -17.80 -22.23 16.10
CA TYR A 125 -18.13 -22.77 17.42
C TYR A 125 -19.61 -23.10 17.60
N TRP A 126 -20.50 -22.74 16.68
CA TRP A 126 -21.93 -23.07 16.79
C TRP A 126 -22.30 -24.31 15.94
N PRO A 127 -22.34 -25.52 16.52
CA PRO A 127 -22.50 -26.77 15.77
C PRO A 127 -23.85 -26.90 15.05
N GLN A 128 -24.90 -26.22 15.52
CA GLN A 128 -26.22 -26.23 14.87
C GLN A 128 -26.23 -25.46 13.55
N VAL A 129 -25.35 -24.47 13.38
CA VAL A 129 -25.26 -23.66 12.16
C VAL A 129 -24.62 -24.44 11.02
N LYS A 130 -23.63 -25.29 11.33
CA LYS A 130 -23.07 -26.25 10.36
C LYS A 130 -24.12 -27.19 9.76
N ARG A 131 -25.26 -27.39 10.44
CA ARG A 131 -26.38 -28.22 9.95
C ARG A 131 -27.45 -27.42 9.19
N ALA A 132 -27.59 -26.12 9.46
CA ALA A 132 -28.73 -25.32 9.00
C ALA A 132 -28.37 -24.31 7.89
N ALA A 133 -27.12 -23.85 7.82
CA ALA A 133 -26.66 -22.92 6.79
C ALA A 133 -25.49 -23.56 6.01
N PRO A 134 -25.55 -23.63 4.67
CA PRO A 134 -24.40 -24.07 3.91
C PRO A 134 -23.26 -23.08 4.14
N LEU A 135 -22.08 -23.61 4.46
CA LEU A 135 -20.83 -22.86 4.62
C LEU A 135 -20.63 -21.84 3.48
N GLU A 136 -21.07 -22.20 2.28
CA GLU A 136 -21.11 -21.39 1.07
C GLU A 136 -21.84 -20.06 1.25
N MET A 137 -23.01 -20.05 1.89
CA MET A 137 -23.81 -18.83 2.08
C MET A 137 -23.11 -17.86 3.03
N ALA A 138 -22.49 -18.38 4.10
CA ALA A 138 -21.70 -17.57 5.02
C ALA A 138 -20.45 -16.97 4.33
N MET A 139 -19.85 -17.73 3.42
CA MET A 139 -18.72 -17.27 2.60
C MET A 139 -19.13 -16.19 1.61
N VAL A 140 -20.32 -16.29 0.99
CA VAL A 140 -20.86 -15.21 0.14
C VAL A 140 -21.00 -13.92 0.95
N TRP A 141 -21.57 -13.99 2.16
CA TRP A 141 -21.70 -12.81 3.03
C TRP A 141 -20.34 -12.23 3.46
N ALA A 142 -19.33 -13.09 3.68
CA ALA A 142 -17.97 -12.68 3.98
C ALA A 142 -17.28 -11.92 2.81
N GLY A 143 -17.73 -12.11 1.57
CA GLY A 143 -17.28 -11.32 0.42
C GLY A 143 -18.14 -10.08 0.18
N VAL A 144 -19.47 -10.22 0.21
CA VAL A 144 -20.42 -9.16 -0.17
C VAL A 144 -20.40 -7.99 0.84
N VAL A 145 -20.41 -8.27 2.14
CA VAL A 145 -20.48 -7.21 3.17
C VAL A 145 -19.24 -6.32 3.12
N PRO A 146 -18.00 -6.87 3.09
CA PRO A 146 -16.81 -6.04 2.93
C PRO A 146 -16.76 -5.28 1.61
N LEU A 147 -17.26 -5.85 0.52
CA LEU A 147 -17.33 -5.16 -0.76
C LEU A 147 -18.23 -3.93 -0.70
N LEU A 148 -19.45 -4.08 -0.18
CA LEU A 148 -20.39 -2.95 -0.04
C LEU A 148 -19.84 -1.86 0.88
N ALA A 149 -19.19 -2.25 1.99
CA ALA A 149 -18.55 -1.31 2.91
C ALA A 149 -17.38 -0.58 2.24
N LEU A 150 -16.53 -1.28 1.49
CA LEU A 150 -15.42 -0.67 0.75
C LEU A 150 -15.94 0.31 -0.31
N LEU A 151 -16.98 -0.05 -1.06
CA LEU A 151 -17.62 0.83 -2.04
C LEU A 151 -18.21 2.08 -1.38
N LEU A 152 -18.86 1.94 -0.23
CA LEU A 152 -19.34 3.08 0.57
C LEU A 152 -18.19 3.95 1.08
N GLY A 153 -17.08 3.33 1.48
CA GLY A 153 -15.87 4.02 1.90
C GLY A 153 -15.27 4.82 0.75
N LEU A 154 -15.17 4.21 -0.42
CA LEU A 154 -14.69 4.83 -1.65
C LEU A 154 -15.58 6.00 -2.08
N ALA A 155 -16.90 5.84 -1.99
CA ALA A 155 -17.88 6.92 -2.18
C ALA A 155 -17.78 8.04 -1.13
N ARG A 156 -17.05 7.82 -0.01
CA ARG A 156 -16.79 8.81 1.05
C ARG A 156 -15.32 9.23 1.14
N GLY A 157 -14.52 8.97 0.10
CA GLY A 157 -13.11 9.38 0.04
C GLY A 157 -12.17 8.50 0.87
N LEU A 158 -12.46 7.20 0.97
CA LEU A 158 -11.67 6.18 1.65
C LEU A 158 -11.31 6.55 3.10
N PRO A 159 -12.33 6.69 3.98
CA PRO A 159 -12.08 6.84 5.40
C PRO A 159 -11.32 5.64 5.95
N ARG A 160 -10.65 5.82 7.09
CA ARG A 160 -9.81 4.80 7.73
C ARG A 160 -10.54 3.47 7.94
N TRP A 161 -11.83 3.49 8.29
CA TRP A 161 -12.65 2.29 8.45
C TRP A 161 -12.81 1.45 7.18
N ALA A 162 -12.59 2.00 5.99
CA ALA A 162 -12.72 1.27 4.73
C ALA A 162 -11.57 0.28 4.49
N TYR A 163 -10.38 0.57 5.04
CA TYR A 163 -9.16 -0.21 4.81
C TYR A 163 -9.24 -1.67 5.29
N PRO A 164 -9.73 -1.95 6.52
CA PRO A 164 -9.93 -3.32 6.98
C PRO A 164 -10.79 -4.16 6.04
N TYR A 165 -11.82 -3.56 5.43
CA TYR A 165 -12.67 -4.25 4.47
C TYR A 165 -11.92 -4.62 3.17
N ALA A 166 -11.02 -3.75 2.69
CA ALA A 166 -10.13 -4.10 1.58
C ALA A 166 -9.21 -5.28 1.94
N GLY A 167 -8.69 -5.29 3.17
CA GLY A 167 -7.94 -6.41 3.73
C GLY A 167 -8.70 -7.72 3.75
N LEU A 168 -9.94 -7.67 4.26
CA LEU A 168 -10.84 -8.83 4.30
C LEU A 168 -11.13 -9.36 2.90
N LEU A 169 -11.42 -8.49 1.93
CA LEU A 169 -11.61 -8.90 0.53
C LEU A 169 -10.35 -9.54 -0.05
N PHE A 170 -9.17 -8.96 0.22
CA PHE A 170 -7.90 -9.53 -0.21
C PHE A 170 -7.70 -10.94 0.37
N GLY A 171 -7.87 -11.11 1.68
CA GLY A 171 -7.79 -12.41 2.33
C GLY A 171 -8.84 -13.41 1.79
N TYR A 172 -10.05 -12.94 1.50
CA TYR A 172 -11.14 -13.76 0.98
C TYR A 172 -10.85 -14.25 -0.44
N THR A 173 -10.39 -13.36 -1.33
CA THR A 173 -10.01 -13.74 -2.71
C THR A 173 -8.81 -14.68 -2.75
N LEU A 174 -7.83 -14.48 -1.86
CA LEU A 174 -6.70 -15.40 -1.71
C LEU A 174 -7.18 -16.78 -1.23
N TRP A 175 -8.03 -16.82 -0.21
CA TRP A 175 -8.62 -18.06 0.30
C TRP A 175 -9.40 -18.81 -0.79
N LEU A 176 -10.24 -18.11 -1.57
CA LEU A 176 -10.93 -18.69 -2.72
C LEU A 176 -9.96 -19.25 -3.77
N ALA A 177 -8.88 -18.54 -4.05
CA ALA A 177 -7.86 -18.99 -4.99
C ALA A 177 -7.17 -20.27 -4.48
N VAL A 178 -6.92 -20.39 -3.17
CA VAL A 178 -6.40 -21.62 -2.55
C VAL A 178 -7.41 -22.76 -2.68
N ALA A 179 -8.67 -22.52 -2.30
CA ALA A 179 -9.73 -23.53 -2.34
C ALA A 179 -9.96 -24.09 -3.75
N GLN A 180 -9.89 -23.23 -4.77
CA GLN A 180 -10.07 -23.60 -6.18
C GLN A 180 -8.77 -24.04 -6.88
N ARG A 181 -7.63 -24.10 -6.17
CA ARG A 181 -6.31 -24.39 -6.74
C ARG A 181 -5.88 -23.42 -7.86
N LEU A 182 -6.33 -22.17 -7.77
CA LEU A 182 -6.05 -21.06 -8.70
C LEU A 182 -5.04 -20.05 -8.14
N VAL A 183 -4.21 -20.44 -7.17
CA VAL A 183 -3.24 -19.54 -6.49
C VAL A 183 -2.29 -18.87 -7.49
N TRP A 184 -1.80 -19.62 -8.48
CA TRP A 184 -0.90 -19.09 -9.51
C TRP A 184 -1.54 -17.96 -10.32
N LEU A 185 -2.83 -18.10 -10.66
CA LEU A 185 -3.59 -17.11 -11.42
C LEU A 185 -3.80 -15.86 -10.57
N TRP A 186 -4.15 -16.03 -9.30
CA TRP A 186 -4.28 -14.94 -8.34
C TRP A 186 -2.94 -14.19 -8.15
N MET A 187 -1.81 -14.90 -8.09
CA MET A 187 -0.48 -14.29 -8.01
C MET A 187 -0.16 -13.49 -9.27
N LEU A 188 -0.43 -14.05 -10.47
CA LEU A 188 -0.20 -13.38 -11.74
C LEU A 188 -1.04 -12.10 -11.87
N LEU A 189 -2.32 -12.15 -11.50
CA LEU A 189 -3.20 -10.98 -11.51
C LEU A 189 -2.72 -9.91 -10.52
N SER A 190 -2.31 -10.32 -9.31
CA SER A 190 -1.82 -9.41 -8.28
C SER A 190 -0.50 -8.73 -8.71
N LEU A 191 0.44 -9.49 -9.27
CA LEU A 191 1.71 -8.97 -9.80
C LEU A 191 1.47 -8.02 -10.98
N THR A 192 0.51 -8.34 -11.85
CA THR A 192 0.15 -7.48 -12.98
C THR A 192 -0.47 -6.18 -12.48
N ALA A 193 -1.38 -6.23 -11.51
CA ALA A 193 -1.99 -5.05 -10.91
C ALA A 193 -0.95 -4.15 -10.21
N VAL A 194 -0.02 -4.74 -9.45
CA VAL A 194 1.08 -4.00 -8.81
C VAL A 194 2.01 -3.39 -9.86
N SER A 195 2.38 -4.15 -10.89
CA SER A 195 3.22 -3.65 -11.99
C SER A 195 2.57 -2.48 -12.72
N LEU A 196 1.26 -2.57 -13.02
CA LEU A 196 0.49 -1.50 -13.64
C LEU A 196 0.38 -0.27 -12.73
N ALA A 197 0.21 -0.46 -11.42
CA ALA A 197 0.19 0.64 -10.47
C ALA A 197 1.56 1.36 -10.41
N ILE A 198 2.66 0.60 -10.36
CA ILE A 198 4.03 1.16 -10.41
C ILE A 198 4.24 1.91 -11.72
N LEU A 199 3.89 1.31 -12.86
CA LEU A 199 4.03 1.93 -14.17
C LEU A 199 3.19 3.20 -14.27
N ALA A 200 1.96 3.19 -13.76
CA ALA A 200 1.09 4.36 -13.74
C ALA A 200 1.71 5.51 -12.91
N VAL A 201 2.35 5.21 -11.79
CA VAL A 201 3.08 6.21 -10.99
C VAL A 201 4.31 6.75 -11.73
N ILE A 202 5.09 5.88 -12.38
CA ILE A 202 6.30 6.29 -13.13
C ILE A 202 5.94 7.14 -14.34
N VAL A 203 4.99 6.69 -15.16
CA VAL A 203 4.61 7.36 -16.42
C VAL A 203 3.87 8.66 -16.16
N ASN A 204 2.97 8.69 -15.18
CA ASN A 204 2.17 9.88 -14.90
C ASN A 204 2.81 10.85 -13.89
N HIS A 205 4.09 10.67 -13.55
CA HIS A 205 4.77 11.49 -12.55
C HIS A 205 4.85 13.00 -12.91
N GLY A 206 4.63 13.36 -14.18
CA GLY A 206 4.82 14.73 -14.69
C GLY A 206 3.57 15.48 -15.14
N GLU A 207 2.60 14.85 -15.82
CA GLU A 207 1.68 15.61 -16.67
C GLU A 207 0.20 15.21 -16.61
N ARG A 208 -0.12 13.99 -16.13
CA ARG A 208 -1.49 13.50 -16.15
C ARG A 208 -1.97 13.13 -14.75
N PRO A 209 -3.09 13.69 -14.28
CA PRO A 209 -3.72 13.23 -13.06
C PRO A 209 -4.01 11.72 -13.18
N LEU A 210 -3.59 10.91 -12.20
CA LEU A 210 -3.99 9.50 -12.10
C LEU A 210 -5.52 9.38 -12.19
N PRO A 211 -6.11 8.22 -12.54
CA PRO A 211 -7.56 8.05 -12.46
C PRO A 211 -8.07 8.41 -11.05
N ILE A 212 -9.28 8.97 -10.96
CA ILE A 212 -9.84 9.56 -9.72
C ILE A 212 -9.70 8.61 -8.51
N LEU A 213 -9.95 7.32 -8.70
CA LEU A 213 -9.83 6.33 -7.64
C LEU A 213 -8.40 6.20 -7.11
N TRP A 214 -7.42 6.21 -8.01
CA TRP A 214 -6.00 6.12 -7.64
C TRP A 214 -5.54 7.38 -6.93
N GLN A 215 -6.03 8.56 -7.33
CA GLN A 215 -5.76 9.80 -6.60
C GLN A 215 -6.32 9.75 -5.18
N GLN A 216 -7.54 9.23 -5.00
CA GLN A 216 -8.14 9.08 -3.67
C GLN A 216 -7.34 8.11 -2.79
N ILE A 217 -6.92 6.96 -3.35
CA ILE A 217 -6.09 5.98 -2.64
C ILE A 217 -4.73 6.61 -2.28
N GLU A 218 -4.06 7.24 -3.24
CA GLU A 218 -2.77 7.90 -3.04
C GLU A 218 -2.88 8.97 -1.97
N ALA A 219 -3.85 9.87 -2.07
CA ALA A 219 -4.03 10.96 -1.12
C ALA A 219 -4.42 10.45 0.27
N SER A 220 -5.24 9.41 0.36
CA SER A 220 -5.60 8.76 1.61
C SER A 220 -4.37 8.12 2.30
N ILE A 221 -3.53 7.40 1.54
CA ILE A 221 -2.28 6.82 2.06
C ILE A 221 -1.26 7.94 2.39
N ALA A 222 -1.23 9.00 1.58
CA ALA A 222 -0.40 10.19 1.80
C ALA A 222 -0.85 11.00 3.01
N LEU A 223 -2.08 10.85 3.50
CA LEU A 223 -2.45 11.40 4.80
C LEU A 223 -1.86 10.54 5.91
N ASP A 224 -2.12 9.23 5.86
CA ASP A 224 -1.69 8.30 6.90
C ASP A 224 -1.25 6.97 6.27
N TRP A 225 0.07 6.72 6.27
CA TRP A 225 0.65 5.51 5.68
C TRP A 225 0.23 4.26 6.44
N THR A 226 -0.11 4.40 7.73
CA THR A 226 -0.51 3.27 8.57
C THR A 226 -1.87 2.70 8.17
N ARG A 227 -2.65 3.41 7.32
CA ARG A 227 -3.86 2.89 6.68
C ARG A 227 -3.58 1.65 5.82
N LEU A 228 -2.41 1.56 5.18
CA LEU A 228 -2.01 0.35 4.43
C LEU A 228 -1.81 -0.84 5.37
N SER A 229 -1.12 -0.62 6.49
CA SER A 229 -0.95 -1.64 7.53
C SER A 229 -2.29 -2.07 8.10
N PHE A 230 -3.24 -1.15 8.25
CA PHE A 230 -4.60 -1.44 8.70
C PHE A 230 -5.40 -2.26 7.68
N GLY A 231 -5.17 -2.02 6.38
CA GLY A 231 -5.67 -2.87 5.30
C GLY A 231 -5.10 -4.29 5.40
N LEU A 232 -3.78 -4.44 5.49
CA LEU A 232 -3.18 -5.77 5.67
C LEU A 232 -3.68 -6.47 6.94
N PHE A 233 -3.84 -5.72 8.04
CA PHE A 233 -4.36 -6.23 9.29
C PHE A 233 -5.80 -6.77 9.17
N GLY A 234 -6.62 -6.18 8.30
CA GLY A 234 -7.95 -6.69 7.98
C GLY A 234 -7.93 -8.10 7.34
N SER A 235 -6.84 -8.48 6.66
CA SER A 235 -6.72 -9.83 6.05
C SER A 235 -6.36 -10.92 7.06
N THR A 236 -5.73 -10.55 8.18
CA THR A 236 -5.19 -11.46 9.18
C THR A 236 -6.19 -12.50 9.72
N PRO A 237 -7.49 -12.21 9.96
CA PRO A 237 -8.43 -13.22 10.44
C PRO A 237 -8.53 -14.40 9.48
N LEU A 238 -8.59 -14.12 8.17
CA LEU A 238 -8.67 -15.13 7.12
C LEU A 238 -7.35 -15.86 6.90
N LEU A 239 -6.22 -15.20 7.16
CA LEU A 239 -4.91 -15.86 7.13
C LEU A 239 -4.73 -16.80 8.33
N ILE A 240 -5.17 -16.39 9.53
CA ILE A 240 -5.21 -17.27 10.71
C ILE A 240 -6.12 -18.46 10.42
N LEU A 241 -7.26 -18.22 9.78
CA LEU A 241 -8.15 -19.27 9.32
C LEU A 241 -7.43 -20.26 8.40
N ALA A 242 -6.79 -19.78 7.34
CA ALA A 242 -6.08 -20.64 6.39
C ALA A 242 -4.87 -21.36 7.00
N ALA A 243 -4.17 -20.74 7.96
CA ALA A 243 -2.95 -21.31 8.56
C ALA A 243 -3.24 -22.43 9.57
N PHE A 244 -4.42 -22.41 10.20
CA PHE A 244 -4.78 -23.39 11.20
C PHE A 244 -5.80 -24.41 10.66
N ASP A 245 -5.32 -25.35 9.84
CA ASP A 245 -6.12 -26.47 9.31
C ASP A 245 -6.94 -27.21 10.39
N ASN A 246 -6.43 -27.27 11.63
CA ASN A 246 -7.06 -27.98 12.74
C ASN A 246 -7.78 -27.10 13.77
N ALA A 247 -7.63 -25.77 13.75
CA ALA A 247 -8.20 -24.93 14.83
C ALA A 247 -9.73 -24.85 14.78
N PHE A 248 -10.36 -25.02 13.62
CA PHE A 248 -11.82 -25.04 13.49
C PHE A 248 -12.47 -26.35 13.92
N LEU A 249 -11.67 -27.41 13.94
CA LEU A 249 -12.12 -28.76 14.27
C LEU A 249 -11.98 -29.02 15.77
N ASN A 250 -11.03 -28.35 16.43
CA ASN A 250 -10.82 -28.51 17.86
C ASN A 250 -11.62 -27.48 18.67
N HIS A 251 -12.90 -27.80 18.92
CA HIS A 251 -13.78 -27.00 19.79
C HIS A 251 -13.25 -26.80 21.23
N ARG A 252 -12.23 -27.57 21.64
CA ARG A 252 -11.65 -27.47 22.99
C ARG A 252 -10.68 -26.32 23.15
N THR A 253 -10.19 -25.72 22.06
CA THR A 253 -9.20 -24.65 22.15
C THR A 253 -9.72 -23.33 21.54
N PRO A 254 -9.95 -22.29 22.35
CA PRO A 254 -10.47 -21.01 21.88
C PRO A 254 -9.37 -20.14 21.22
N TYR A 255 -8.31 -20.72 20.67
CA TYR A 255 -7.18 -19.96 20.13
C TYR A 255 -7.60 -19.01 19.01
N LEU A 256 -8.56 -19.44 18.17
CA LEU A 256 -9.12 -18.58 17.14
C LEU A 256 -9.86 -17.39 17.76
N ALA A 257 -10.76 -17.64 18.72
CA ALA A 257 -11.48 -16.58 19.41
C ALA A 257 -10.55 -15.61 20.16
N LEU A 258 -9.49 -16.12 20.78
CA LEU A 258 -8.47 -15.31 21.46
C LEU A 258 -7.63 -14.48 20.49
N ALA A 259 -7.16 -15.07 19.40
CA ALA A 259 -6.38 -14.37 18.38
C ALA A 259 -7.21 -13.26 17.73
N LEU A 260 -8.48 -13.55 17.45
CA LEU A 260 -9.46 -12.54 17.08
C LEU A 260 -9.52 -11.48 18.19
N LEU A 261 -9.88 -11.80 19.43
CA LEU A 261 -10.04 -10.79 20.48
C LEU A 261 -8.81 -9.88 20.64
N VAL A 262 -7.59 -10.43 20.58
CA VAL A 262 -6.35 -9.64 20.55
C VAL A 262 -6.33 -8.69 19.37
N MET A 263 -6.69 -9.15 18.16
CA MET A 263 -6.78 -8.28 17.00
C MET A 263 -7.79 -7.14 17.18
N LEU A 264 -8.95 -7.39 17.79
CA LEU A 264 -9.96 -6.36 18.06
C LEU A 264 -9.40 -5.31 19.01
N LEU A 265 -8.71 -5.75 20.08
CA LEU A 265 -8.07 -4.85 21.03
C LEU A 265 -6.95 -4.04 20.39
N THR A 266 -6.16 -4.62 19.49
CA THR A 266 -5.13 -3.89 18.73
C THR A 266 -5.76 -2.87 17.78
N ALA A 267 -6.82 -3.25 17.06
CA ALA A 267 -7.58 -2.32 16.20
C ALA A 267 -8.18 -1.17 17.02
N PHE A 268 -8.72 -1.47 18.21
CA PHE A 268 -9.24 -0.47 19.14
C PHE A 268 -8.15 0.47 19.63
N ALA A 269 -7.01 -0.05 20.10
CA ALA A 269 -5.89 0.75 20.57
C ALA A 269 -5.32 1.65 19.46
N TYR A 270 -5.28 1.14 18.23
CA TYR A 270 -4.81 1.86 17.06
C TYR A 270 -5.82 2.89 16.52
N SER A 271 -7.12 2.71 16.79
CA SER A 271 -8.18 3.69 16.50
C SER A 271 -8.20 4.88 17.48
N ARG A 272 -7.45 4.79 18.59
CA ARG A 272 -7.31 5.84 19.61
C ARG A 272 -6.21 6.83 19.25
#